data_AF-A0A948CBN4-F1
#
_entry.id   AF-A0A948CBN4-F1
#
_cell.length_a   1.000
_cell.length_b   1.000
_cell.length_c   1.000
_cell.angle_alpha   90.00
_cell.angle_beta   90.00
_cell.angle_gamma   90.00
#
_symmetry.space_group_name_H-M   'P 1'
#
loop_
_entity.id
_entity.type
_entity.pdbx_description
1 polymer ?
#
loop_
_entity_poly.entity_id
_entity_poly.type
_entity_poly.pdbx_seq_one_letter_code
_entity_poly.pdbx_strand_id
1 'polypeptide(L)'
;MSDLLLRDVRLVPLVNGDETGEPVDVLVVDGDVCQVGPGIDPSTDRRAASHRPVEEIDGAGRWLIPGLWDQHVHLGQWGLCRARLDTTGVTSPEAAIALIADKVADEPGKPIIGFGHRPGAWAREVTVSELDEVTGVTPVILIAGDAHHAWLNSVALAALGLGARDDVVRENEWFAAYEILNSLTGDAGTSPAAYRDSLQAAASLGVVGLVDFEFSGGAAEWIERWHAGCDLIRVRMATYADGLE
;
A
#
# COMPACT_ATOMS: atom_id res chain seq x y z
N MET A 1 -2.07 14.52 19.73
CA MET A 1 -2.73 15.20 18.60
C MET A 1 -3.07 16.60 19.06
N SER A 2 -2.89 17.63 18.23
CA SER A 2 -3.40 18.98 18.56
C SER A 2 -4.93 18.99 18.47
N ASP A 3 -5.56 19.83 19.29
CA ASP A 3 -6.98 20.13 19.14
C ASP A 3 -7.15 21.05 17.92
N LEU A 4 -8.21 20.84 17.14
CA LEU A 4 -8.38 21.46 15.83
C LEU A 4 -9.79 22.05 15.69
N LEU A 5 -9.88 23.25 15.12
CA LEU A 5 -11.13 23.88 14.72
C LEU A 5 -11.09 24.17 13.22
N LEU A 6 -11.86 23.40 12.46
CA LEU A 6 -12.08 23.64 11.04
C LEU A 6 -13.21 24.67 10.90
N ARG A 7 -12.93 25.80 10.28
CA ARG A 7 -13.91 26.87 10.01
C ARG A 7 -14.47 26.76 8.60
N ASP A 8 -15.71 27.18 8.40
CA ASP A 8 -16.30 27.39 7.06
C ASP A 8 -16.14 26.18 6.12
N VAL A 9 -16.54 24.98 6.58
CA VAL A 9 -16.50 23.75 5.78
C VAL A 9 -17.89 23.26 5.39
N ARG A 10 -18.00 22.63 4.21
CA ARG A 10 -19.23 21.98 3.73
C ARG A 10 -19.17 20.48 4.00
N LEU A 11 -20.10 19.95 4.76
CA LEU A 11 -20.15 18.51 5.05
C LEU A 11 -20.72 17.76 3.85
N VAL A 12 -20.08 16.65 3.48
CA VAL A 12 -20.63 15.74 2.46
C VAL A 12 -21.80 14.94 3.05
N PRO A 13 -22.98 14.92 2.38
CA PRO A 13 -24.09 14.04 2.73
C PRO A 13 -23.68 12.57 2.67
N LEU A 14 -23.88 11.81 3.75
CA LEU A 14 -23.44 10.40 3.81
C LEU A 14 -24.60 9.42 3.74
N VAL A 15 -25.79 9.84 4.15
CA VAL A 15 -27.00 9.01 4.09
C VAL A 15 -28.03 9.61 3.15
N ASN A 16 -28.84 8.75 2.53
CA ASN A 16 -29.94 9.20 1.68
C ASN A 16 -30.90 10.08 2.49
N GLY A 17 -31.08 11.32 2.04
CA GLY A 17 -31.92 12.31 2.73
C GLY A 17 -31.14 13.38 3.50
N ASP A 18 -29.82 13.25 3.64
CA ASP A 18 -28.97 14.37 4.07
C ASP A 18 -28.95 15.42 2.96
N GLU A 19 -29.30 16.66 3.31
CA GLU A 19 -29.12 17.81 2.43
C GLU A 19 -27.76 18.46 2.70
N THR A 20 -27.16 19.02 1.64
CA THR A 20 -25.98 19.85 1.84
C THR A 20 -26.39 21.16 2.49
N GLY A 21 -25.99 21.36 3.75
CA GLY A 21 -26.22 22.60 4.46
C GLY A 21 -25.30 23.75 4.01
N GLU A 22 -25.53 24.92 4.60
CA GLU A 22 -24.55 26.01 4.60
C GLU A 22 -23.24 25.56 5.28
N PRO A 23 -22.10 26.21 4.99
CA PRO A 23 -20.85 25.93 5.68
C PRO A 23 -20.98 26.02 7.21
N VAL A 24 -20.27 25.15 7.90
CA VAL A 24 -20.25 25.04 9.36
C VAL A 24 -18.81 25.02 9.88
N ASP A 25 -18.65 25.17 11.19
CA ASP A 25 -17.40 24.87 11.88
C ASP A 25 -17.44 23.45 12.46
N VAL A 26 -16.27 22.82 12.60
CA VAL A 26 -16.09 21.50 13.21
C VAL A 26 -14.96 21.55 14.22
N LEU A 27 -15.28 21.32 15.49
CA LEU A 27 -14.32 21.23 16.58
C LEU A 27 -13.94 19.78 16.86
N VAL A 28 -12.64 19.51 16.80
CA VAL A 28 -12.01 18.23 17.13
C VAL A 28 -11.13 18.40 18.36
N VAL A 29 -11.38 17.60 19.40
CA VAL A 29 -10.61 17.62 20.66
C VAL A 29 -10.15 16.21 20.96
N ASP A 30 -8.85 16.03 21.22
CA ASP A 30 -8.24 14.71 21.45
C ASP A 30 -8.57 13.66 20.36
N GLY A 31 -8.79 14.11 19.12
CA GLY A 31 -9.13 13.26 17.98
C GLY A 31 -10.62 12.92 17.83
N ASP A 32 -11.48 13.45 18.70
CA ASP A 32 -12.94 13.28 18.64
C ASP A 32 -13.62 14.55 18.12
N VAL A 33 -14.58 14.39 17.20
CA VAL A 33 -15.48 15.48 16.81
C VAL A 33 -16.40 15.81 18.00
N CYS A 34 -16.21 16.98 18.60
CA CYS A 34 -16.94 17.40 19.81
C CYS A 34 -18.12 18.32 19.48
N GLN A 35 -17.98 19.18 18.48
CA GLN A 35 -19.04 20.10 18.06
C GLN A 35 -19.05 20.26 16.53
N VAL A 36 -20.24 20.43 15.98
CA VAL A 36 -20.49 20.74 14.57
C VAL A 36 -21.58 21.79 14.51
N GLY A 37 -21.30 22.92 13.86
CA GLY A 37 -22.26 24.03 13.76
C GLY A 37 -21.59 25.35 13.45
N PRO A 38 -22.36 26.40 13.15
CA PRO A 38 -21.81 27.71 12.82
C PRO A 38 -21.25 28.43 14.06
N GLY A 39 -20.11 29.11 13.90
CA GLY A 39 -19.59 30.07 14.88
C GLY A 39 -19.14 29.44 16.19
N ILE A 40 -18.46 28.30 16.13
CA ILE A 40 -18.01 27.59 17.33
C ILE A 40 -16.97 28.43 18.08
N ASP A 41 -17.18 28.61 19.39
CA ASP A 41 -16.18 29.14 20.30
C ASP A 41 -15.54 27.98 21.09
N PRO A 42 -14.29 27.59 20.79
CA PRO A 42 -13.64 26.46 21.43
C PRO A 42 -13.45 26.66 22.95
N SER A 43 -13.47 27.90 23.46
CA SER A 43 -13.35 28.17 24.90
C SER A 43 -14.58 27.72 25.70
N THR A 44 -15.71 27.49 25.02
CA THR A 44 -16.94 27.00 25.65
C THR A 44 -16.96 25.48 25.85
N ASP A 45 -16.07 24.75 25.17
CA ASP A 45 -15.93 23.31 25.34
C ASP A 45 -15.01 22.98 26.51
N ARG A 46 -15.48 22.18 27.46
CA ARG A 46 -14.73 21.86 28.68
C ARG A 46 -13.45 21.04 28.42
N ARG A 47 -13.41 20.26 27.34
CA ARG A 47 -12.23 19.46 26.97
C ARG A 47 -11.20 20.35 26.29
N ALA A 48 -11.63 21.23 25.38
CA ALA A 48 -10.76 22.21 24.72
C ALA A 48 -10.23 23.29 25.68
N ALA A 49 -11.00 23.66 26.72
CA ALA A 49 -10.62 24.63 27.73
C ALA A 49 -9.43 24.20 28.62
N SER A 50 -8.84 23.02 28.40
CA SER A 50 -7.73 22.44 29.16
C SER A 50 -6.33 23.05 28.88
N HIS A 51 -6.24 24.30 28.41
CA HIS A 51 -5.02 25.09 28.15
C HIS A 51 -4.15 24.63 26.95
N ARG A 52 -4.67 23.80 26.05
CA ARG A 52 -3.99 23.54 24.78
C ARG A 52 -4.46 24.54 23.73
N PRO A 53 -3.55 25.14 22.94
CA PRO A 53 -3.94 25.92 21.77
C PRO A 53 -4.78 25.05 20.84
N VAL A 54 -5.96 25.54 20.45
CA VAL A 54 -6.74 24.96 19.37
C VAL A 54 -6.25 25.57 18.07
N GLU A 55 -5.74 24.74 17.17
CA GLU A 55 -5.34 25.16 15.84
C GLU A 55 -6.59 25.48 15.02
N GLU A 56 -6.68 26.69 14.46
CA GLU A 56 -7.79 27.06 13.58
C GLU A 56 -7.36 26.97 12.12
N ILE A 57 -8.17 26.29 11.30
CA ILE A 57 -7.96 26.17 9.85
C ILE A 57 -9.21 26.66 9.13
N ASP A 58 -9.06 27.64 8.24
CA ASP A 58 -10.14 28.12 7.37
C ASP A 58 -10.33 27.19 6.15
N GLY A 59 -11.49 26.55 6.09
CA GLY A 59 -11.92 25.70 4.99
C GLY A 59 -12.25 26.48 3.71
N ALA A 60 -12.60 27.78 3.82
CA ALA A 60 -13.04 28.65 2.73
C ALA A 60 -14.15 28.01 1.86
N GLY A 61 -15.16 27.43 2.51
CA GLY A 61 -16.30 26.77 1.91
C GLY A 61 -16.00 25.43 1.23
N ARG A 62 -14.80 24.85 1.44
CA ARG A 62 -14.41 23.55 0.87
C ARG A 62 -15.16 22.40 1.55
N TRP A 63 -15.18 21.27 0.85
CA TRP A 63 -15.80 20.05 1.33
C TRP A 63 -14.96 19.36 2.40
N LEU A 64 -15.61 18.98 3.49
CA LEU A 64 -15.10 18.07 4.50
C LEU A 64 -15.80 16.72 4.35
N ILE A 65 -15.01 15.68 4.11
CA ILE A 65 -15.46 14.28 4.06
C ILE A 65 -14.95 13.53 5.29
N PRO A 66 -15.63 12.46 5.73
CA PRO A 66 -15.02 11.46 6.59
C PRO A 66 -13.77 10.89 5.92
N GLY A 67 -12.76 10.59 6.74
CA GLY A 67 -11.61 9.84 6.25
C GLY A 67 -12.04 8.47 5.71
N LEU A 68 -11.38 8.02 4.65
CA LEU A 68 -11.70 6.77 3.99
C LEU A 68 -11.28 5.56 4.84
N TRP A 69 -12.06 4.48 4.74
CA TRP A 69 -11.73 3.21 5.37
C TRP A 69 -11.63 2.11 4.33
N ASP A 70 -10.45 1.47 4.24
CA ASP A 70 -10.28 0.29 3.39
C ASP A 70 -10.74 -0.95 4.16
N GLN A 71 -11.80 -1.61 3.68
CA GLN A 71 -12.39 -2.75 4.39
C GLN A 71 -11.67 -4.08 4.12
N HIS A 72 -10.73 -4.15 3.19
CA HIS A 72 -10.04 -5.40 2.85
C HIS A 72 -8.72 -5.14 2.13
N VAL A 73 -7.61 -5.21 2.87
CA VAL A 73 -6.26 -5.05 2.32
C VAL A 73 -5.31 -6.08 2.90
N HIS A 74 -4.35 -6.55 2.09
CA HIS A 74 -3.18 -7.29 2.56
C HIS A 74 -2.03 -6.30 2.66
N LEU A 75 -1.80 -5.72 3.84
CA LEU A 75 -0.93 -4.54 3.94
C LEU A 75 0.55 -4.87 3.66
N GLY A 76 1.03 -6.03 4.11
CA GLY A 76 2.39 -6.50 3.84
C GLY A 76 2.61 -6.78 2.35
N GLN A 77 1.65 -7.43 1.69
CA GLN A 77 1.68 -7.63 0.25
C GLN A 77 1.67 -6.31 -0.54
N TRP A 78 0.87 -5.34 -0.10
CA TRP A 78 0.86 -4.02 -0.73
C TRP A 78 2.20 -3.31 -0.56
N GLY A 79 2.80 -3.38 0.64
CA GLY A 79 4.16 -2.88 0.89
C GLY A 79 5.21 -3.54 0.00
N LEU A 80 5.16 -4.86 -0.17
CA LEU A 80 6.02 -5.59 -1.10
C LEU A 80 5.82 -5.13 -2.55
N CYS A 81 4.57 -4.95 -3.00
CA CYS A 81 4.29 -4.47 -4.34
C CYS A 81 4.85 -3.05 -4.58
N ARG A 82 4.73 -2.17 -3.58
CA ARG A 82 5.27 -0.80 -3.64
C ARG A 82 6.80 -0.75 -3.64
N ALA A 83 7.46 -1.71 -3.00
CA ALA A 83 8.91 -1.82 -2.97
C ALA A 83 9.51 -2.42 -4.25
N ARG A 84 8.69 -3.06 -5.08
CA ARG A 84 9.09 -3.68 -6.36
C ARG A 84 9.09 -2.64 -7.49
N LEU A 85 9.80 -2.96 -8.56
CA LEU A 85 9.74 -2.19 -9.80
C LEU A 85 8.32 -2.22 -10.37
N ASP A 86 7.68 -1.07 -10.51
CA ASP A 86 6.34 -0.97 -11.09
C ASP A 86 6.38 -1.24 -12.60
N THR A 87 5.72 -2.32 -13.03
CA THR A 87 5.57 -2.69 -14.45
C THR A 87 4.12 -2.54 -14.95
N THR A 88 3.23 -1.93 -14.17
CA THR A 88 1.80 -1.76 -14.52
C THR A 88 1.60 -0.91 -15.78
N GLY A 89 2.47 0.08 -16.01
CA GLY A 89 2.43 0.97 -17.17
C GLY A 89 3.04 0.38 -18.45
N VAL A 90 3.63 -0.81 -18.39
CA VAL A 90 4.33 -1.42 -19.53
C VAL A 90 3.34 -2.05 -20.50
N THR A 91 3.31 -1.53 -21.73
CA THR A 91 2.30 -1.87 -22.75
C THR A 91 2.78 -2.89 -23.79
N SER A 92 4.06 -3.28 -23.78
CA SER A 92 4.60 -4.34 -24.65
C SER A 92 5.79 -5.06 -24.02
N PRO A 93 6.15 -6.27 -24.49
CA PRO A 93 7.38 -6.95 -24.09
C PRO A 93 8.63 -6.10 -24.29
N GLU A 94 8.74 -5.39 -25.41
CA GLU A 94 9.89 -4.57 -25.77
C GLU A 94 10.05 -3.39 -24.79
N ALA A 95 8.94 -2.78 -24.38
CA ALA A 95 8.96 -1.73 -23.36
C ALA A 95 9.38 -2.28 -21.99
N ALA A 96 9.00 -3.53 -21.66
CA ALA A 96 9.46 -4.20 -20.45
C ALA A 96 10.98 -4.42 -20.50
N ILE A 97 11.48 -5.00 -21.60
CA ILE A 97 12.90 -5.30 -21.80
C ILE A 97 13.73 -4.02 -21.73
N ALA A 98 13.29 -2.93 -22.35
CA ALA A 98 13.96 -1.63 -22.27
C ALA A 98 14.05 -1.12 -20.82
N LEU A 99 12.93 -1.15 -20.09
CA LEU A 99 12.90 -0.78 -18.67
C LEU A 99 13.88 -1.62 -17.82
N ILE A 100 13.95 -2.93 -18.09
CA ILE A 100 14.87 -3.82 -17.38
C ILE A 100 16.32 -3.55 -17.76
N ALA A 101 16.63 -3.34 -19.04
CA ALA A 101 17.97 -3.01 -19.51
C ALA A 101 18.50 -1.73 -18.83
N ASP A 102 17.67 -0.69 -18.75
CA ASP A 102 18.00 0.56 -18.05
C ASP A 102 18.29 0.28 -16.57
N LYS A 103 17.44 -0.52 -15.91
CA LYS A 103 17.59 -0.82 -14.49
C LYS A 103 18.83 -1.66 -14.17
N VAL A 104 19.17 -2.60 -15.06
CA VAL A 104 20.41 -3.40 -14.97
C VAL A 104 21.64 -2.50 -15.16
N ALA A 105 21.58 -1.51 -16.06
CA ALA A 105 22.68 -0.57 -16.27
C ALA A 105 22.91 0.33 -15.03
N ASP A 106 21.84 0.75 -14.36
CA ASP A 106 21.92 1.57 -13.14
C ASP A 106 22.48 0.79 -11.95
N GLU A 107 22.05 -0.46 -11.75
CA GLU A 107 22.39 -1.27 -10.57
C GLU A 107 22.80 -2.72 -10.93
N PRO A 108 23.94 -2.93 -11.63
CA PRO A 108 24.33 -4.26 -12.10
C PRO A 108 24.46 -5.28 -10.96
N GLY A 109 23.91 -6.48 -11.16
CA GLY A 109 24.00 -7.60 -10.23
C GLY A 109 23.06 -7.54 -9.03
N LYS A 110 22.34 -6.42 -8.82
CA LYS A 110 21.28 -6.36 -7.80
C LYS A 110 20.00 -7.00 -8.33
N PRO A 111 19.35 -7.92 -7.61
CA PRO A 111 18.11 -8.53 -8.06
C PRO A 111 17.04 -7.48 -8.40
N ILE A 112 16.42 -7.62 -9.57
CA ILE A 112 15.29 -6.78 -9.99
C ILE A 112 14.02 -7.60 -9.82
N ILE A 113 13.16 -7.17 -8.92
CA ILE A 113 11.85 -7.75 -8.71
C ILE A 113 10.82 -6.72 -9.12
N GLY A 114 10.07 -7.02 -10.17
CA GLY A 114 8.99 -6.19 -10.68
C GLY A 114 7.61 -6.77 -10.41
N PHE A 115 6.59 -5.92 -10.40
CA PHE A 115 5.19 -6.33 -10.26
C PHE A 115 4.29 -5.46 -11.14
N GLY A 116 3.33 -6.08 -11.82
CA GLY A 116 2.18 -5.36 -12.37
C GLY A 116 1.92 -5.51 -13.86
N HIS A 117 2.84 -6.07 -14.64
CA HIS A 117 2.68 -6.21 -16.09
C HIS A 117 1.46 -7.06 -16.44
N ARG A 118 0.82 -6.74 -17.57
CA ARG A 118 -0.42 -7.37 -18.02
C ARG A 118 -0.23 -8.06 -19.37
N PRO A 119 0.17 -9.35 -19.41
CA PRO A 119 0.50 -10.03 -20.67
C PRO A 119 -0.70 -10.17 -21.60
N GLY A 120 -1.93 -10.22 -21.06
CA GLY A 120 -3.14 -10.29 -21.88
C GLY A 120 -3.38 -9.06 -22.77
N ALA A 121 -2.67 -7.95 -22.51
CA ALA A 121 -2.69 -6.76 -23.36
C ALA A 121 -1.57 -6.74 -24.42
N TRP A 122 -0.64 -7.70 -24.39
CA TRP A 122 0.52 -7.73 -25.27
C TRP A 122 0.24 -8.51 -26.56
N ALA A 123 0.91 -8.13 -27.65
CA ALA A 123 0.68 -8.70 -28.98
C ALA A 123 1.29 -10.10 -29.16
N ARG A 124 2.18 -10.53 -28.26
CA ARG A 124 2.92 -11.80 -28.34
C ARG A 124 3.30 -12.29 -26.94
N GLU A 125 3.67 -13.56 -26.88
CA GLU A 125 4.31 -14.14 -25.71
C GLU A 125 5.77 -13.67 -25.57
N VAL A 126 6.33 -13.89 -24.39
CA VAL A 126 7.68 -13.49 -23.99
C VAL A 126 8.52 -14.72 -23.67
N THR A 127 9.83 -14.61 -23.84
CA THR A 127 10.73 -15.71 -23.56
C THR A 127 11.77 -15.39 -22.48
N VAL A 128 12.28 -16.42 -21.83
CA VAL A 128 13.38 -16.28 -20.84
C VAL A 128 14.62 -15.70 -21.53
N SER A 129 14.91 -16.18 -22.75
CA SER A 129 16.06 -15.74 -23.55
C SER A 129 16.06 -14.23 -23.80
N GLU A 130 14.89 -13.61 -24.01
CA GLU A 130 14.78 -12.16 -24.20
C GLU A 130 15.20 -11.36 -22.97
N LEU A 131 14.95 -11.86 -21.75
CA LEU A 131 15.51 -11.24 -20.55
C LEU A 131 17.00 -11.54 -20.43
N ASP A 132 17.44 -12.76 -20.74
CA ASP A 132 18.86 -13.12 -20.64
C ASP A 132 19.76 -12.23 -21.51
N GLU A 133 19.28 -11.82 -22.69
CA GLU A 133 19.99 -10.92 -23.61
C GLU A 133 20.35 -9.56 -22.99
N VAL A 134 19.55 -9.05 -22.04
CA VAL A 134 19.73 -7.72 -21.46
C VAL A 134 20.13 -7.72 -19.98
N THR A 135 20.12 -8.87 -19.31
CA THR A 135 20.28 -8.95 -17.84
C THR A 135 21.64 -9.45 -17.38
N GLY A 136 22.36 -10.21 -18.22
CA GLY A 136 23.65 -10.79 -17.86
C GLY A 136 23.55 -11.66 -16.61
N VAL A 137 24.29 -11.31 -15.55
CA VAL A 137 24.27 -12.06 -14.27
C VAL A 137 23.21 -11.56 -13.28
N THR A 138 22.46 -10.51 -13.63
CA THR A 138 21.48 -9.88 -12.74
C THR A 138 20.21 -10.74 -12.67
N PRO A 139 19.78 -11.23 -11.49
CA PRO A 139 18.52 -11.97 -11.38
C PRO A 139 17.33 -11.05 -11.65
N VAL A 140 16.41 -11.45 -12.54
CA VAL A 140 15.19 -10.68 -12.85
C VAL A 140 13.95 -11.55 -12.68
N ILE A 141 13.01 -11.04 -11.87
CA ILE A 141 11.71 -11.66 -11.60
C ILE A 141 10.62 -10.60 -11.84
N LEU A 142 9.83 -10.75 -12.90
CA LEU A 142 8.70 -9.87 -13.18
C LEU A 142 7.41 -10.62 -12.87
N ILE A 143 6.70 -10.17 -11.85
CA ILE A 143 5.45 -10.78 -11.38
C ILE A 143 4.28 -10.10 -12.09
N ALA A 144 3.38 -10.91 -12.63
CA ALA A 144 2.19 -10.42 -13.31
C ALA A 144 1.30 -9.59 -12.39
N GLY A 145 0.54 -8.65 -12.95
CA GLY A 145 -0.42 -7.87 -12.18
C GLY A 145 -1.57 -8.67 -11.57
N ASP A 146 -1.85 -9.87 -12.08
CA ASP A 146 -2.78 -10.83 -11.46
C ASP A 146 -2.10 -11.79 -10.46
N ALA A 147 -0.76 -11.72 -10.33
CA ALA A 147 0.08 -12.60 -9.53
C ALA A 147 0.06 -14.10 -9.89
N HIS A 148 -0.57 -14.50 -11.00
CA HIS A 148 -0.70 -15.92 -11.40
C HIS A 148 0.46 -16.45 -12.24
N HIS A 149 1.40 -15.59 -12.64
CA HIS A 149 2.65 -16.01 -13.27
C HIS A 149 3.79 -15.04 -12.96
N ALA A 150 5.01 -15.48 -13.28
CA ALA A 150 6.15 -14.60 -13.39
C ALA A 150 6.97 -14.87 -14.66
N TRP A 151 7.53 -13.81 -15.22
CA TRP A 151 8.53 -13.84 -16.28
C TRP A 151 9.91 -13.66 -15.64
N LEU A 152 10.73 -14.71 -15.72
CA LEU A 152 12.04 -14.78 -15.06
C LEU A 152 13.13 -14.97 -16.10
N ASN A 153 14.34 -14.48 -15.80
CA ASN A 153 15.53 -14.83 -16.56
C ASN A 153 16.16 -16.14 -16.05
N SER A 154 17.14 -16.69 -16.76
CA SER A 154 17.77 -17.97 -16.42
C SER A 154 18.45 -17.94 -15.05
N VAL A 155 19.02 -16.80 -14.66
CA VAL A 155 19.66 -16.63 -13.34
C VAL A 155 18.62 -16.72 -12.22
N ALA A 156 17.47 -16.06 -12.36
CA ALA A 156 16.41 -16.11 -11.37
C ALA A 156 15.73 -17.49 -11.29
N LEU A 157 15.54 -18.17 -12.43
CA LEU A 157 15.05 -19.55 -12.45
C LEU A 157 15.96 -20.45 -11.61
N ALA A 158 17.28 -20.39 -11.83
CA ALA A 158 18.24 -21.17 -11.08
C ALA A 158 18.24 -20.83 -9.57
N ALA A 159 18.16 -19.53 -9.23
CA ALA A 159 18.11 -19.08 -7.84
C ALA A 159 16.87 -19.58 -7.08
N LEU A 160 15.75 -19.74 -7.77
CA LEU A 160 14.50 -20.26 -7.21
C LEU A 160 14.36 -21.79 -7.33
N GLY A 161 15.41 -22.49 -7.79
CA GLY A 161 15.40 -23.95 -7.95
C GLY A 161 14.48 -24.45 -9.07
N LEU A 162 14.14 -23.59 -10.03
CA LEU A 162 13.29 -23.91 -11.16
C LEU A 162 14.11 -24.47 -12.33
N GLY A 163 13.51 -25.39 -13.08
CA GLY A 163 14.14 -25.96 -14.28
C GLY A 163 14.27 -24.95 -15.42
N ALA A 164 15.34 -25.09 -16.22
CA ALA A 164 15.56 -24.30 -17.42
C ALA A 164 14.40 -24.47 -18.42
N ARG A 165 13.97 -23.35 -18.98
CA ARG A 165 12.86 -23.22 -19.93
C ARG A 165 13.01 -21.93 -20.73
N ASP A 166 12.13 -21.70 -21.70
CA ASP A 166 12.12 -20.45 -22.47
C ASP A 166 10.77 -19.72 -22.42
N ASP A 167 9.89 -20.10 -21.50
CA ASP A 167 8.58 -19.50 -21.25
C ASP A 167 8.42 -19.05 -19.78
N VAL A 168 7.28 -18.41 -19.48
CA VAL A 168 6.96 -17.96 -18.12
C VAL A 168 6.58 -19.10 -17.18
N VAL A 169 6.72 -18.88 -15.87
CA VAL A 169 6.32 -19.85 -14.83
C VAL A 169 4.92 -19.49 -14.32
N ARG A 170 4.00 -20.45 -14.27
CA ARG A 170 2.56 -20.20 -14.02
C ARG A 170 2.00 -20.99 -12.85
N GLU A 171 0.95 -20.45 -12.24
CA GLU A 171 0.06 -21.11 -11.28
C GLU A 171 0.82 -21.85 -10.16
N ASN A 172 0.50 -23.12 -9.91
CA ASN A 172 1.04 -23.90 -8.80
C ASN A 172 2.57 -23.92 -8.74
N GLU A 173 3.25 -24.00 -9.89
CA GLU A 173 4.72 -23.96 -9.93
C GLU A 173 5.23 -22.57 -9.54
N TRP A 174 4.57 -21.51 -10.01
CA TRP A 174 4.88 -20.14 -9.64
C TRP A 174 4.60 -19.88 -8.16
N PHE A 175 3.48 -20.34 -7.61
CA PHE A 175 3.14 -20.16 -6.21
C PHE A 175 4.16 -20.82 -5.28
N ALA A 176 4.63 -22.03 -5.61
CA ALA A 176 5.71 -22.67 -4.87
C ALA A 176 7.03 -21.88 -4.94
N ALA A 177 7.36 -21.31 -6.11
CA ALA A 177 8.55 -20.46 -6.26
C ALA A 177 8.41 -19.10 -5.55
N TYR A 178 7.20 -18.55 -5.48
CA TYR A 178 6.91 -17.27 -4.84
C TYR A 178 7.16 -17.32 -3.32
N GLU A 179 6.85 -18.45 -2.66
CA GLU A 179 7.19 -18.68 -1.26
C GLU A 179 8.70 -18.64 -1.03
N ILE A 180 9.48 -19.28 -1.93
CA ILE A 180 10.95 -19.24 -1.89
C ILE A 180 11.46 -17.81 -2.10
N LEU A 181 10.90 -17.09 -3.09
CA LEU A 181 11.25 -15.70 -3.36
C LEU A 181 11.07 -14.83 -2.11
N ASN A 182 9.91 -14.93 -1.45
CA ASN A 182 9.64 -14.17 -0.24
C ASN A 182 10.64 -14.49 0.88
N SER A 183 11.03 -15.76 1.04
CA SER A 183 12.06 -16.20 1.99
C SER A 183 13.44 -15.59 1.67
N LEU A 184 13.82 -15.52 0.38
CA LEU A 184 15.10 -14.94 -0.05
C LEU A 184 15.15 -13.42 0.09
N THR A 185 14.02 -12.74 -0.12
CA THR A 185 13.93 -11.27 -0.05
C THR A 185 13.73 -10.74 1.36
N GLY A 186 13.52 -11.62 2.33
CA GLY A 186 13.36 -11.27 3.74
C GLY A 186 12.20 -10.30 3.99
N ASP A 187 12.45 -9.29 4.83
CA ASP A 187 11.45 -8.32 5.31
C ASP A 187 11.39 -7.03 4.47
N ALA A 188 12.00 -6.98 3.28
CA ALA A 188 12.16 -5.73 2.52
C ALA A 188 10.84 -4.95 2.31
N GLY A 189 9.69 -5.65 2.19
CA GLY A 189 8.36 -5.05 2.14
C GLY A 189 7.49 -5.22 3.39
N THR A 190 7.99 -5.90 4.42
CA THR A 190 7.25 -6.19 5.67
C THR A 190 7.96 -5.69 6.94
N SER A 191 9.11 -5.01 6.79
CA SER A 191 9.80 -4.33 7.88
C SER A 191 8.96 -3.18 8.44
N PRO A 192 9.17 -2.73 9.69
CA PRO A 192 8.50 -1.56 10.22
C PRO A 192 8.68 -0.30 9.37
N ALA A 193 9.82 -0.16 8.67
CA ALA A 193 10.02 0.96 7.74
C ALA A 193 9.11 0.87 6.51
N ALA A 194 8.96 -0.31 5.93
CA ALA A 194 8.06 -0.55 4.79
C ALA A 194 6.58 -0.37 5.17
N TYR A 195 6.19 -0.81 6.38
CA TYR A 195 4.86 -0.54 6.91
C TYR A 195 4.63 0.96 7.07
N ARG A 196 5.56 1.72 7.67
CA ARG A 196 5.42 3.18 7.79
C ARG A 196 5.26 3.88 6.44
N ASP A 197 6.03 3.51 5.41
CA ASP A 197 5.85 4.04 4.05
C ASP A 197 4.46 3.73 3.51
N SER A 198 4.00 2.48 3.68
CA SER A 198 2.68 2.05 3.23
C SER A 198 1.56 2.83 3.94
N LEU A 199 1.66 3.01 5.26
CA LEU A 199 0.69 3.79 6.03
C LEU A 199 0.67 5.27 5.59
N GLN A 200 1.84 5.86 5.33
CA GLN A 200 1.95 7.23 4.81
C GLN A 200 1.31 7.36 3.43
N ALA A 201 1.54 6.39 2.57
CA ALA A 201 0.93 6.35 1.25
C ALA A 201 -0.59 6.24 1.33
N ALA A 202 -1.12 5.36 2.19
CA ALA A 202 -2.55 5.24 2.43
C ALA A 202 -3.15 6.57 2.96
N ALA A 203 -2.48 7.19 3.93
CA ALA A 203 -2.90 8.47 4.49
C ALA A 203 -2.92 9.59 3.44
N SER A 204 -1.96 9.62 2.50
CA SER A 204 -1.94 10.61 1.42
C SER A 204 -3.09 10.47 0.42
N LEU A 205 -3.74 9.30 0.37
CA LEU A 205 -4.97 9.04 -0.38
C LEU A 205 -6.24 9.33 0.43
N GLY A 206 -6.11 9.82 1.67
CA GLY A 206 -7.22 10.10 2.57
C GLY A 206 -7.71 8.88 3.37
N VAL A 207 -6.99 7.76 3.36
CA VAL A 207 -7.30 6.58 4.18
C VAL A 207 -6.88 6.82 5.62
N VAL A 208 -7.83 6.72 6.56
CA VAL A 208 -7.60 6.91 8.00
C VAL A 208 -7.74 5.61 8.80
N GLY A 209 -8.19 4.55 8.15
CA GLY A 209 -8.13 3.22 8.72
C GLY A 209 -8.31 2.11 7.70
N LEU A 210 -7.90 0.91 8.09
CA LEU A 210 -7.99 -0.28 7.25
C LEU A 210 -8.34 -1.54 8.05
N VAL A 211 -8.78 -2.58 7.34
CA VAL A 211 -8.84 -3.95 7.84
C VAL A 211 -7.76 -4.76 7.14
N ASP A 212 -6.73 -5.13 7.90
CA ASP A 212 -5.61 -5.94 7.42
C ASP A 212 -5.99 -7.43 7.43
N PHE A 213 -5.94 -8.04 6.26
CA PHE A 213 -6.22 -9.45 5.97
C PHE A 213 -4.95 -10.23 5.66
N GLU A 214 -3.76 -9.69 5.98
CA GLU A 214 -2.49 -10.37 5.73
C GLU A 214 -2.52 -11.83 6.18
N PHE A 215 -1.95 -12.72 5.35
CA PHE A 215 -1.99 -14.17 5.59
C PHE A 215 -1.22 -14.58 6.85
N SER A 216 -0.31 -13.72 7.28
CA SER A 216 0.52 -13.89 8.45
C SER A 216 0.48 -12.64 9.33
N GLY A 217 0.62 -12.85 10.63
CA GLY A 217 0.70 -11.77 11.60
C GLY A 217 -0.60 -11.61 12.35
N GLY A 218 -0.59 -12.08 13.60
CA GLY A 218 -1.68 -11.92 14.55
C GLY A 218 -1.51 -10.67 15.40
N ALA A 219 -2.39 -10.51 16.40
CA ALA A 219 -2.46 -9.33 17.26
C ALA A 219 -1.09 -8.93 17.85
N ALA A 220 -0.27 -9.91 18.25
CA ALA A 220 1.06 -9.70 18.79
C ALA A 220 2.00 -8.95 17.83
N GLU A 221 2.01 -9.32 16.55
CA GLU A 221 2.90 -8.68 15.58
C GLU A 221 2.48 -7.24 15.29
N TRP A 222 1.17 -6.96 15.26
CA TRP A 222 0.69 -5.59 15.14
C TRP A 222 0.99 -4.74 16.38
N ILE A 223 1.00 -5.32 17.58
CA ILE A 223 1.47 -4.64 18.79
C ILE A 223 2.95 -4.28 18.66
N GLU A 224 3.78 -5.19 18.16
CA GLU A 224 5.20 -4.90 17.91
C GLU A 224 5.39 -3.80 16.86
N ARG A 225 4.65 -3.86 15.74
CA ARG A 225 4.67 -2.82 14.70
C ARG A 225 4.22 -1.46 15.22
N TRP A 226 3.20 -1.44 16.08
CA TRP A 226 2.73 -0.23 16.74
C TRP A 226 3.84 0.41 17.58
N HIS A 227 4.53 -0.38 18.40
CA HIS A 227 5.68 0.09 19.17
C HIS A 227 6.87 0.49 18.29
N ALA A 228 6.95 -0.01 17.07
CA ALA A 228 7.91 0.41 16.06
C ALA A 228 7.46 1.66 15.24
N GLY A 229 6.39 2.34 15.64
CA GLY A 229 5.91 3.57 15.02
C GLY A 229 5.06 3.36 13.76
N CYS A 230 4.44 2.19 13.60
CA CYS A 230 3.45 1.93 12.56
C CYS A 230 2.03 2.27 13.06
N ASP A 231 1.86 3.49 13.57
CA ASP A 231 0.68 3.96 14.33
C ASP A 231 -0.06 5.13 13.65
N LEU A 232 0.25 5.42 12.39
CA LEU A 232 -0.27 6.58 11.67
C LEU A 232 -1.78 6.50 11.36
N ILE A 233 -2.29 5.31 11.02
CA ILE A 233 -3.71 5.09 10.69
C ILE A 233 -4.29 3.99 11.57
N ARG A 234 -5.62 3.94 11.70
CA ARG A 234 -6.30 2.93 12.52
C ARG A 234 -6.30 1.57 11.83
N VAL A 235 -5.83 0.55 12.52
CA VAL A 235 -5.78 -0.81 11.97
C VAL A 235 -6.73 -1.72 12.72
N ARG A 236 -7.62 -2.37 11.98
CA ARG A 236 -8.31 -3.59 12.42
C ARG A 236 -7.62 -4.75 11.74
N MET A 237 -7.48 -5.86 12.44
CA MET A 237 -6.89 -7.07 11.89
C MET A 237 -7.97 -8.14 11.75
N ALA A 238 -7.95 -8.84 10.62
CA ALA A 238 -8.65 -10.10 10.47
C ALA A 238 -7.79 -11.24 11.02
N THR A 239 -8.40 -12.16 11.75
CA THR A 239 -7.72 -13.36 12.27
C THR A 239 -8.39 -14.61 11.69
N TYR A 240 -7.60 -15.64 11.42
CA TYR A 240 -8.13 -16.95 11.07
C TYR A 240 -8.81 -17.59 12.30
N ALA A 241 -9.63 -18.62 12.08
CA ALA A 241 -10.44 -19.22 13.13
C ALA A 241 -9.61 -19.79 14.30
N ASP A 242 -8.39 -20.24 14.02
CA ASP A 242 -7.41 -20.72 14.98
C ASP A 242 -6.74 -19.61 15.80
N GLY A 243 -6.88 -18.34 15.40
CA GLY A 243 -6.39 -17.17 16.13
C GLY A 243 -7.45 -16.37 16.89
N LEU A 244 -8.60 -16.99 17.21
CA LEU A 244 -9.72 -16.35 17.94
C LEU A 244 -9.68 -16.56 19.47
N GLU A 245 -8.77 -17.39 19.97
CA GLU A 245 -8.56 -17.62 21.43
C GLU A 245 -7.82 -16.46 22.11
#